data_AF-A0A1B6HYE1-F1
#
_entry.id   AF-A0A1B6HYE1-F1
#
_cell.length_a   1.000
_cell.length_b   1.000
_cell.length_c   1.000
_cell.angle_alpha   90.00
_cell.angle_beta   90.00
_cell.angle_gamma   90.00
#
_symmetry.space_group_name_H-M   'P 1'
#
loop_
_entity.id
_entity.type
_entity.pdbx_description
1 polymer ?
#
loop_
_entity_poly.entity_id
_entity_poly.type
_entity_poly.pdbx_seq_one_letter_code
_entity_poly.pdbx_strand_id
1 'polypeptide(L)'
;SAVPRNHLGLHSPVPRGGRRKMKLKMKEARLLGQTSSEPTEMDHWSRHDKYDGDIFLESNYRKHLARHANKVLLRVRMLYYIKHEILGDLVHHISDGQNASALPIYPPHCDQAPAPWWDREADRSLVVGTYKHGYENYSQMRSDPALIFLARCGPPTHTVEEKELGKLSDDEDGSETTAAPGPDDLPSEPATPNPSVPGEEGGQTASDEDPNKPQWPSMQDLNSRLRRVITSYQRNFKKEELKLAQKAKPMEPHAAAVEAINQQLGTNWDWHQLAMYLWKVERTEKYERIVRERERQRMEVNQKKWSRREEQDFYKTVSTYGVDFDRQKNRFEWTKFRTMSRLEKKFDDTMTEYYKAFVAMCKRVCCMKLTEEEECTELYVEPLPEDKARRTLERINLLSKIREEILPHPQLDERLRLCQVSADVPDWWVPGKHDKDLLVGVAKHGLGKTDFFILNDPELSFREIIRKNMISVKSEGSSNTLKLE
;
A
#
# COMPACT_ATOMS: atom_id res chain seq x y z
N SER A 1 -2.26 25.77 -29.91
CA SER A 1 -2.32 26.03 -28.46
C SER A 1 -2.27 24.72 -27.70
N ALA A 2 -1.08 24.38 -27.18
CA ALA A 2 -0.82 23.11 -26.50
C ALA A 2 -1.22 23.23 -25.02
N VAL A 3 -2.02 22.29 -24.53
CA VAL A 3 -2.44 22.17 -23.13
C VAL A 3 -1.27 21.60 -22.30
N PRO A 4 -0.91 22.16 -21.12
CA PRO A 4 0.28 21.74 -20.38
C PRO A 4 0.11 20.39 -19.67
N ARG A 5 1.24 19.69 -19.52
CA ARG A 5 1.44 18.32 -19.04
C ARG A 5 1.25 18.12 -17.50
N ASN A 6 0.06 18.34 -16.93
CA ASN A 6 -0.18 18.11 -15.48
C ASN A 6 -1.13 16.95 -15.10
N HIS A 7 -1.36 15.97 -15.98
CA HIS A 7 -2.41 14.95 -15.76
C HIS A 7 -1.93 13.53 -15.35
N LEU A 8 -0.62 13.29 -15.24
CA LEU A 8 -0.05 11.95 -15.01
C LEU A 8 -0.51 11.25 -13.70
N GLY A 9 -1.04 11.99 -12.72
CA GLY A 9 -1.49 11.45 -11.42
C GLY A 9 -2.98 11.09 -11.32
N LEU A 10 -3.82 11.51 -12.28
CA LEU A 10 -5.29 11.43 -12.17
C LEU A 10 -5.89 10.08 -12.64
N HIS A 11 -5.09 9.22 -13.28
CA HIS A 11 -5.52 7.90 -13.77
C HIS A 11 -5.30 6.72 -12.78
N SER A 12 -4.31 6.78 -11.87
CA SER A 12 -3.99 5.69 -10.90
C SER A 12 -4.81 5.65 -9.58
N PRO A 13 -5.54 4.57 -9.21
CA PRO A 13 -6.40 4.56 -8.01
C PRO A 13 -5.72 5.04 -6.72
N VAL A 14 -6.38 5.95 -5.98
CA VAL A 14 -5.85 6.52 -4.72
C VAL A 14 -5.86 5.46 -3.63
N PRO A 15 -4.74 5.19 -2.94
CA PRO A 15 -4.73 4.33 -1.76
C PRO A 15 -5.61 4.94 -0.67
N ARG A 16 -6.75 4.31 -0.36
CA ARG A 16 -7.51 4.62 0.86
C ARG A 16 -6.71 4.10 2.06
N GLY A 17 -6.38 5.00 2.99
CA GLY A 17 -5.66 4.67 4.22
C GLY A 17 -4.14 4.72 4.07
N GLY A 18 -3.56 5.91 4.26
CA GLY A 18 -2.11 6.05 4.22
C GLY A 18 -1.57 7.45 4.42
N ARG A 19 -2.08 8.23 5.40
CA ARG A 19 -1.54 9.58 5.69
C ARG A 19 -0.01 9.60 5.87
N ARG A 20 0.60 8.49 6.32
CA ARG A 20 2.05 8.36 6.46
C ARG A 20 2.82 8.26 5.12
N LYS A 21 2.21 7.74 4.04
CA LYS A 21 2.85 7.60 2.72
C LYS A 21 2.88 8.92 1.94
N MET A 22 1.91 9.81 2.17
CA MET A 22 1.83 11.11 1.48
C MET A 22 2.77 12.14 2.10
N LYS A 23 2.90 12.14 3.45
CA LYS A 23 3.86 13.00 4.16
C LYS A 23 5.32 12.68 3.78
N LEU A 24 5.63 11.40 3.54
CA LEU A 24 6.94 10.96 3.07
C LEU A 24 7.19 11.38 1.61
N LYS A 25 6.20 11.24 0.73
CA LYS A 25 6.30 11.63 -0.69
C LYS A 25 6.48 13.14 -0.89
N MET A 26 5.86 13.95 -0.01
CA MET A 26 5.99 15.42 -0.05
C MET A 26 7.31 15.91 0.58
N LYS A 27 7.86 15.15 1.55
CA LYS A 27 9.20 15.39 2.12
C LYS A 27 10.32 14.92 1.17
N GLU A 28 10.15 13.78 0.49
CA GLU A 28 11.04 13.31 -0.59
C GLU A 28 11.04 14.27 -1.78
N ALA A 29 9.88 14.81 -2.20
CA ALA A 29 9.81 15.79 -3.28
C ALA A 29 10.46 17.15 -2.91
N ARG A 30 10.59 17.47 -1.62
CA ARG A 30 11.31 18.65 -1.11
C ARG A 30 12.83 18.43 -1.11
N LEU A 31 13.29 17.17 -0.93
CA LEU A 31 14.73 16.82 -0.98
C LEU A 31 15.25 16.55 -2.40
N LEU A 32 14.41 16.08 -3.33
CA LEU A 32 14.82 15.75 -4.70
C LEU A 32 14.80 16.93 -5.69
N GLY A 33 14.48 18.14 -5.23
CA GLY A 33 14.30 19.33 -6.07
C GLY A 33 15.57 20.06 -6.52
N GLN A 34 16.75 19.43 -6.44
CA GLN A 34 18.03 20.06 -6.81
C GLN A 34 18.73 19.41 -8.01
N THR A 35 18.02 18.80 -8.96
CA THR A 35 18.66 18.39 -10.23
C THR A 35 17.67 18.41 -11.42
N SER A 36 17.21 19.57 -11.86
CA SER A 36 16.72 19.76 -13.23
C SER A 36 16.53 21.24 -13.55
N SER A 37 17.28 21.72 -14.53
CA SER A 37 17.15 23.03 -15.13
C SER A 37 15.83 23.18 -15.92
N GLU A 38 14.78 23.68 -15.28
CA GLU A 38 13.63 24.33 -15.93
C GLU A 38 13.18 25.53 -15.07
N PRO A 39 13.21 26.80 -15.56
CA PRO A 39 13.23 27.97 -14.67
C PRO A 39 11.87 28.50 -14.18
N THR A 40 10.79 27.71 -14.17
CA THR A 40 9.43 28.27 -13.93
C THR A 40 8.57 27.59 -12.87
N GLU A 41 8.98 26.48 -12.27
CA GLU A 41 8.21 25.84 -11.18
C GLU A 41 8.79 26.06 -9.76
N MET A 42 9.97 26.67 -9.65
CA MET A 42 10.72 26.75 -8.40
C MET A 42 10.21 27.82 -7.41
N ASP A 43 9.41 28.79 -7.87
CA ASP A 43 8.96 29.94 -7.05
C ASP A 43 7.43 29.96 -6.84
N HIS A 44 6.86 28.84 -6.37
CA HIS A 44 5.45 28.83 -5.97
C HIS A 44 5.33 29.46 -4.58
N TRP A 45 4.55 30.54 -4.46
CA TRP A 45 4.37 31.32 -3.22
C TRP A 45 4.15 30.46 -1.96
N SER A 46 3.45 29.33 -2.08
CA SER A 46 3.18 28.42 -0.95
C SER A 46 4.40 27.67 -0.41
N ARG A 47 5.57 27.79 -1.04
CA ARG A 47 6.84 27.22 -0.59
C ARG A 47 7.70 28.22 0.18
N HIS A 48 7.31 29.49 0.22
CA HIS A 48 8.00 30.52 0.99
C HIS A 48 7.79 30.28 2.48
N ASP A 49 8.87 30.42 3.27
CA ASP A 49 8.87 30.12 4.71
C ASP A 49 7.73 30.78 5.48
N LYS A 50 7.33 32.02 5.12
CA LYS A 50 6.20 32.75 5.73
C LYS A 50 4.83 32.05 5.58
N TYR A 51 4.72 31.09 4.68
CA TYR A 51 3.51 30.28 4.45
C TYR A 51 3.75 28.80 4.72
N ASP A 52 4.86 28.43 5.38
CA ASP A 52 5.14 27.04 5.72
C ASP A 52 4.18 26.55 6.82
N GLY A 53 3.13 25.86 6.38
CA GLY A 53 2.16 25.25 7.29
C GLY A 53 2.75 24.18 8.20
N ASP A 54 3.98 23.70 7.93
CA ASP A 54 4.68 22.82 8.85
C ASP A 54 5.23 23.53 10.09
N ILE A 55 5.51 24.83 9.97
CA ILE A 55 6.01 25.71 11.03
C ILE A 55 4.84 26.39 11.75
N PHE A 56 3.87 26.90 11.00
CA PHE A 56 2.83 27.79 11.53
C PHE A 56 1.49 27.13 11.88
N LEU A 57 1.20 25.92 11.38
CA LEU A 57 -0.07 25.24 11.70
C LEU A 57 0.13 24.17 12.75
N GLU A 58 -0.79 24.12 13.72
CA GLU A 58 -0.82 23.04 14.70
C GLU A 58 -1.01 21.67 14.05
N SER A 59 -0.47 20.63 14.70
CA SER A 59 -0.53 19.24 14.21
C SER A 59 -1.96 18.76 13.95
N ASN A 60 -2.92 19.18 14.78
CA ASN A 60 -4.32 18.78 14.66
C ASN A 60 -5.00 19.50 13.49
N TYR A 61 -4.81 20.81 13.37
CA TYR A 61 -5.35 21.59 12.26
C TYR A 61 -4.75 21.16 10.92
N ARG A 62 -3.45 20.85 10.86
CA ARG A 62 -2.81 20.30 9.65
C ARG A 62 -3.39 18.96 9.22
N LYS A 63 -3.70 18.08 10.18
CA LYS A 63 -4.40 16.81 9.91
C LYS A 63 -5.83 17.04 9.43
N HIS A 64 -6.52 18.05 9.97
CA HIS A 64 -7.83 18.49 9.49
C HIS A 64 -7.73 18.98 8.04
N LEU A 65 -6.87 19.97 7.75
CA LEU A 65 -6.65 20.49 6.40
C LEU A 65 -6.30 19.39 5.40
N ALA A 66 -5.41 18.46 5.78
CA ALA A 66 -5.06 17.32 4.93
C ALA A 66 -6.25 16.38 4.64
N ARG A 67 -7.21 16.23 5.56
CA ARG A 67 -8.46 15.48 5.29
C ARG A 67 -9.31 16.21 4.26
N HIS A 68 -9.56 17.50 4.48
CA HIS A 68 -10.44 18.30 3.63
C HIS A 68 -9.85 18.47 2.22
N ALA A 69 -8.54 18.73 2.11
CA ALA A 69 -7.83 18.76 0.84
C ALA A 69 -7.93 17.42 0.09
N ASN A 70 -7.77 16.28 0.78
CA ASN A 70 -7.94 14.97 0.15
C ASN A 70 -9.38 14.73 -0.31
N LYS A 71 -10.40 15.21 0.41
CA LYS A 71 -11.81 15.13 0.01
C LYS A 71 -12.02 15.87 -1.32
N VAL A 72 -11.46 17.07 -1.46
CA VAL A 72 -11.51 17.88 -2.70
C VAL A 72 -10.75 17.19 -3.84
N LEU A 73 -9.51 16.75 -3.59
CA LEU A 73 -8.70 16.06 -4.61
C LEU A 73 -9.36 14.78 -5.13
N LEU A 74 -10.00 14.00 -4.25
CA LEU A 74 -10.76 12.82 -4.64
C LEU A 74 -11.95 13.18 -5.54
N ARG A 75 -12.65 14.29 -5.25
CA ARG A 75 -13.74 14.80 -6.09
C ARG A 75 -13.21 15.26 -7.46
N VAL A 76 -12.16 16.08 -7.50
CA VAL A 76 -11.53 16.54 -8.76
C VAL A 76 -11.10 15.37 -9.63
N ARG A 77 -10.47 14.36 -9.02
CA ARG A 77 -10.05 13.14 -9.70
C ARG A 77 -11.23 12.33 -10.24
N MET A 78 -12.28 12.20 -9.45
CA MET A 78 -13.50 11.50 -9.85
C MET A 78 -14.14 12.17 -11.06
N LEU A 79 -14.25 13.50 -11.04
CA LEU A 79 -14.77 14.30 -12.17
C LEU A 79 -13.87 14.18 -13.41
N TYR A 80 -12.56 14.22 -13.22
CA TYR A 80 -11.60 13.99 -14.31
C TYR A 80 -11.79 12.61 -14.95
N TYR A 81 -11.93 11.56 -14.13
CA TYR A 81 -12.17 10.20 -14.62
C TYR A 81 -13.49 10.09 -15.40
N ILE A 82 -14.58 10.70 -14.90
CA ILE A 82 -15.84 10.76 -15.65
C ILE A 82 -15.63 11.42 -17.01
N LYS A 83 -15.03 12.62 -17.02
CA LYS A 83 -14.83 13.39 -18.25
C LYS A 83 -13.95 12.66 -19.28
N HIS A 84 -12.80 12.13 -18.86
CA HIS A 84 -11.79 11.65 -19.80
C HIS A 84 -11.84 10.16 -20.07
N GLU A 85 -12.23 9.34 -19.10
CA GLU A 85 -12.17 7.87 -19.22
C GLU A 85 -13.53 7.25 -19.51
N ILE A 86 -14.61 7.82 -18.96
CA ILE A 86 -15.97 7.32 -19.22
C ILE A 86 -16.60 8.01 -20.42
N LEU A 87 -16.56 9.34 -20.46
CA LEU A 87 -17.21 10.13 -21.51
C LEU A 87 -16.29 10.34 -22.72
N GLY A 88 -15.03 10.71 -22.50
CA GLY A 88 -14.05 10.91 -23.58
C GLY A 88 -14.56 11.89 -24.63
N ASP A 89 -14.60 11.45 -25.89
CA ASP A 89 -15.02 12.27 -27.03
C ASP A 89 -16.52 12.60 -27.02
N LEU A 90 -17.34 11.86 -26.26
CA LEU A 90 -18.78 12.10 -26.13
C LEU A 90 -19.12 13.40 -25.38
N VAL A 91 -18.12 14.04 -24.76
CA VAL A 91 -18.27 15.34 -24.09
C VAL A 91 -18.80 16.43 -25.03
N HIS A 92 -18.42 16.39 -26.31
CA HIS A 92 -18.91 17.35 -27.29
C HIS A 92 -20.41 17.19 -27.51
N HIS A 93 -20.87 15.95 -27.68
CA HIS A 93 -22.29 15.64 -27.86
C HIS A 93 -23.16 16.02 -26.65
N ILE A 94 -22.61 15.92 -25.43
CA ILE A 94 -23.29 16.38 -24.21
C ILE A 94 -23.40 17.92 -24.20
N SER A 95 -22.35 18.61 -24.66
CA SER A 95 -22.34 20.07 -24.78
C SER A 95 -23.36 20.56 -25.81
N ASP A 96 -23.57 19.78 -26.88
CA ASP A 96 -24.55 20.04 -27.94
C ASP A 96 -26.00 19.70 -27.53
N GLY A 97 -26.21 19.25 -26.27
CA GLY A 97 -27.54 18.98 -25.73
C GLY A 97 -28.13 17.63 -26.12
N GLN A 98 -27.32 16.69 -26.62
CA GLN A 98 -27.80 15.35 -26.95
C GLN A 98 -28.32 14.62 -25.71
N ASN A 99 -29.46 13.91 -25.85
CA ASN A 99 -30.05 13.15 -24.75
C ASN A 99 -29.10 12.02 -24.29
N ALA A 100 -28.98 11.82 -22.98
CA ALA A 100 -28.11 10.80 -22.41
C ALA A 100 -28.44 9.38 -22.92
N SER A 101 -29.71 9.08 -23.22
CA SER A 101 -30.14 7.79 -23.79
C SER A 101 -29.51 7.49 -25.16
N ALA A 102 -29.16 8.52 -25.94
CA ALA A 102 -28.57 8.40 -27.27
C ALA A 102 -27.05 8.24 -27.26
N LEU A 103 -26.40 8.39 -26.10
CA LEU A 103 -24.94 8.23 -25.98
C LEU A 103 -24.57 6.75 -25.83
N PRO A 104 -23.50 6.26 -26.50
CA PRO A 104 -23.05 4.87 -26.44
C PRO A 104 -22.30 4.55 -25.12
N ILE A 105 -22.87 4.95 -23.99
CA ILE A 105 -22.33 4.75 -22.65
C ILE A 105 -23.07 3.56 -22.03
N TYR A 106 -22.34 2.55 -21.59
CA TYR A 106 -22.94 1.34 -21.02
C TYR A 106 -22.46 1.12 -19.59
N PRO A 107 -23.15 1.69 -18.58
CA PRO A 107 -22.78 1.49 -17.19
C PRO A 107 -22.73 0.00 -16.84
N PRO A 108 -21.63 -0.47 -16.22
CA PRO A 108 -21.55 -1.85 -15.74
C PRO A 108 -22.54 -2.07 -14.59
N HIS A 109 -22.97 -3.31 -14.40
CA HIS A 109 -23.93 -3.65 -13.36
C HIS A 109 -23.41 -3.25 -11.97
N CYS A 110 -24.30 -2.65 -11.17
CA CYS A 110 -24.00 -2.17 -9.82
C CYS A 110 -25.11 -2.60 -8.87
N ASP A 111 -24.74 -3.38 -7.84
CA ASP A 111 -25.64 -3.79 -6.77
C ASP A 111 -26.06 -2.59 -5.91
N GLN A 112 -27.16 -2.74 -5.16
CA GLN A 112 -27.72 -1.72 -4.25
C GLN A 112 -28.15 -0.45 -5.01
N ALA A 113 -29.32 -0.52 -5.62
CA ALA A 113 -29.99 0.62 -6.26
C ALA A 113 -30.44 1.64 -5.20
N PRO A 114 -30.30 2.95 -5.44
CA PRO A 114 -30.73 4.00 -4.51
C PRO A 114 -32.26 4.14 -4.42
N ALA A 115 -33.00 3.59 -5.39
CA ALA A 115 -34.45 3.48 -5.36
C ALA A 115 -34.91 2.27 -6.19
N PRO A 116 -36.13 1.74 -5.97
CA PRO A 116 -36.64 0.57 -6.68
C PRO A 116 -36.73 0.73 -8.21
N TRP A 117 -36.95 1.95 -8.69
CA TRP A 117 -37.05 2.28 -10.12
C TRP A 117 -35.69 2.54 -10.79
N TRP A 118 -34.60 2.52 -10.02
CA TRP A 118 -33.29 2.92 -10.49
C TRP A 118 -32.61 1.83 -11.31
N ASP A 119 -32.35 2.11 -12.58
CA ASP A 119 -31.78 1.17 -13.53
C ASP A 119 -30.47 1.69 -14.16
N ARG A 120 -30.00 1.00 -15.19
CA ARG A 120 -28.76 1.35 -15.90
C ARG A 120 -28.88 2.64 -16.70
N GLU A 121 -30.09 3.04 -17.08
CA GLU A 121 -30.34 4.31 -17.76
C GLU A 121 -30.22 5.46 -16.76
N ALA A 122 -30.76 5.29 -15.54
CA ALA A 122 -30.53 6.22 -14.45
C ALA A 122 -29.05 6.35 -14.08
N ASP A 123 -28.27 5.25 -14.06
CA ASP A 123 -26.82 5.32 -13.88
C ASP A 123 -26.12 6.12 -14.98
N ARG A 124 -26.57 5.96 -16.24
CA ARG A 124 -26.03 6.72 -17.38
C ARG A 124 -26.32 8.21 -17.22
N SER A 125 -27.57 8.56 -16.94
CA SER A 125 -27.98 9.95 -16.69
C SER A 125 -27.29 10.55 -15.46
N LEU A 126 -26.98 9.75 -14.43
CA LEU A 126 -26.23 10.21 -13.26
C LEU A 126 -24.78 10.58 -13.63
N VAL A 127 -24.11 9.77 -14.46
CA VAL A 127 -22.74 10.06 -14.91
C VAL A 127 -22.71 11.30 -15.82
N VAL A 128 -23.62 11.38 -16.80
CA VAL A 128 -23.73 12.54 -17.71
C VAL A 128 -24.11 13.79 -16.93
N GLY A 129 -25.10 13.71 -16.04
CA GLY A 129 -25.54 14.82 -15.19
C GLY A 129 -24.44 15.32 -14.26
N THR A 130 -23.64 14.41 -13.68
CA THR A 130 -22.48 14.79 -12.85
C THR A 130 -21.44 15.58 -13.64
N TYR A 131 -21.23 15.25 -14.92
CA TYR A 131 -20.35 16.02 -15.79
C TYR A 131 -20.96 17.37 -16.19
N LYS A 132 -22.23 17.38 -16.62
CA LYS A 132 -22.91 18.55 -17.17
C LYS A 132 -23.23 19.62 -16.11
N HIS A 133 -23.79 19.20 -14.97
CA HIS A 133 -24.28 20.10 -13.91
C HIS A 133 -23.32 20.21 -12.72
N GLY A 134 -22.35 19.30 -12.63
CA GLY A 134 -21.41 19.23 -11.50
C GLY A 134 -21.88 18.28 -10.39
N TYR A 135 -20.92 17.83 -9.60
CA TYR A 135 -21.16 16.90 -8.49
C TYR A 135 -21.98 17.57 -7.38
N GLU A 136 -22.94 16.83 -6.80
CA GLU A 136 -23.90 17.31 -5.77
C GLU A 136 -24.96 18.33 -6.28
N ASN A 137 -24.97 18.70 -7.57
CA ASN A 137 -26.03 19.54 -8.17
C ASN A 137 -27.23 18.72 -8.67
N TYR A 138 -27.77 17.82 -7.83
CA TYR A 138 -28.80 16.87 -8.24
C TYR A 138 -30.15 17.51 -8.57
N SER A 139 -30.49 18.66 -7.98
CA SER A 139 -31.71 19.40 -8.33
C SER A 139 -31.68 19.87 -9.79
N GLN A 140 -30.55 20.39 -10.26
CA GLN A 140 -30.38 20.78 -11.66
C GLN A 140 -30.39 19.56 -12.60
N MET A 141 -29.79 18.44 -12.17
CA MET A 141 -29.86 17.18 -12.92
C MET A 141 -31.30 16.67 -13.04
N ARG A 142 -32.13 16.83 -12.00
CA ARG A 142 -33.54 16.41 -12.02
C ARG A 142 -34.36 17.24 -13.00
N SER A 143 -34.04 18.52 -13.17
CA SER A 143 -34.72 19.44 -14.09
C SER A 143 -34.27 19.34 -15.55
N ASP A 144 -33.24 18.55 -15.85
CA ASP A 144 -32.65 18.49 -17.19
C ASP A 144 -33.43 17.54 -18.13
N PRO A 145 -34.04 18.04 -19.23
CA PRO A 145 -34.77 17.20 -20.18
C PRO A 145 -33.88 16.24 -20.98
N ALA A 146 -32.55 16.46 -21.00
CA ALA A 146 -31.60 15.54 -21.61
C ALA A 146 -31.29 14.30 -20.73
N LEU A 147 -31.79 14.27 -19.48
CA LEU A 147 -31.60 13.19 -18.51
C LEU A 147 -32.93 12.49 -18.23
N ILE A 148 -32.88 11.22 -17.80
CA ILE A 148 -34.08 10.41 -17.58
C ILE A 148 -34.89 10.84 -16.33
N PHE A 149 -34.29 11.65 -15.45
CA PHE A 149 -34.82 11.98 -14.14
C PHE A 149 -36.11 12.81 -14.19
N LEU A 150 -36.18 13.80 -15.09
CA LEU A 150 -37.37 14.63 -15.26
C LEU A 150 -38.58 13.81 -15.68
N ALA A 151 -38.38 12.89 -16.63
CA ALA A 151 -39.42 12.01 -17.15
C ALA A 151 -39.96 11.03 -16.11
N ARG A 152 -39.11 10.57 -15.17
CA ARG A 152 -39.51 9.60 -14.13
C ARG A 152 -40.06 10.27 -12.88
N CYS A 153 -39.35 11.25 -12.31
CA CYS A 153 -39.68 11.83 -11.02
C CYS A 153 -40.38 13.20 -11.10
N GLY A 154 -40.50 13.79 -12.29
CA GLY A 154 -40.99 15.16 -12.45
C GLY A 154 -40.02 16.22 -11.91
N PRO A 155 -40.35 17.52 -12.06
CA PRO A 155 -39.49 18.63 -11.61
C PRO A 155 -39.31 18.60 -10.07
N PRO A 156 -38.20 19.17 -9.55
CA PRO A 156 -38.03 19.34 -8.11
C PRO A 156 -39.14 20.24 -7.54
N THR A 157 -39.75 19.83 -6.43
CA THR A 157 -40.74 20.63 -5.70
C THR A 157 -40.03 21.77 -4.94
N HIS A 158 -40.60 22.98 -4.94
CA HIS A 158 -40.00 24.19 -4.34
C HIS A 158 -39.60 24.04 -2.85
N THR A 159 -40.19 23.12 -2.10
CA THR A 159 -39.86 22.82 -0.70
C THR A 159 -38.49 22.17 -0.49
N VAL A 160 -37.88 21.57 -1.53
CA VAL A 160 -36.58 20.89 -1.45
C VAL A 160 -35.42 21.86 -1.71
N GLU A 161 -35.67 22.92 -2.49
CA GLU A 161 -34.66 23.94 -2.83
C GLU A 161 -34.23 24.77 -1.60
N GLU A 162 -35.16 25.11 -0.70
CA GLU A 162 -34.85 25.86 0.53
C GLU A 162 -34.06 25.03 1.56
N LYS A 163 -34.33 23.72 1.65
CA LYS A 163 -33.67 22.80 2.60
C LYS A 163 -32.22 22.45 2.20
N GLU A 164 -31.93 22.41 0.91
CA GLU A 164 -30.59 22.12 0.38
C GLU A 164 -29.68 23.36 0.40
N LEU A 165 -30.23 24.57 0.19
CA LEU A 165 -29.47 25.82 0.25
C LEU A 165 -29.04 26.19 1.68
N GLY A 166 -29.87 25.90 2.70
CA GLY A 166 -29.57 26.17 4.10
C GLY A 166 -28.53 25.24 4.75
N LYS A 167 -28.17 24.12 4.12
CA LYS A 167 -27.16 23.16 4.63
C LYS A 167 -25.73 23.46 4.22
N LEU A 168 -25.51 24.50 3.40
CA LEU A 168 -24.19 24.89 2.94
C LEU A 168 -23.45 25.85 3.90
N SER A 169 -24.09 26.31 4.98
CA SER A 169 -23.59 27.43 5.78
C SER A 169 -23.40 27.24 7.29
N ASP A 170 -23.74 26.10 7.92
CA ASP A 170 -23.49 25.97 9.37
C ASP A 170 -23.20 24.52 9.84
N ASP A 171 -22.22 24.44 10.74
CA ASP A 171 -21.86 23.36 11.66
C ASP A 171 -21.35 21.99 11.16
N GLU A 172 -20.01 21.81 11.18
CA GLU A 172 -19.40 20.68 11.91
C GLU A 172 -17.95 21.01 12.34
N ASP A 173 -17.78 21.80 13.40
CA ASP A 173 -16.56 21.81 14.22
C ASP A 173 -16.91 22.03 15.69
N GLY A 174 -16.45 21.15 16.57
CA GLY A 174 -16.44 21.36 18.01
C GLY A 174 -17.21 20.35 18.87
N SER A 175 -16.64 19.18 19.11
CA SER A 175 -16.44 18.62 20.47
C SER A 175 -16.00 17.15 20.40
N GLU A 176 -14.74 16.87 20.78
CA GLU A 176 -14.49 15.76 21.70
C GLU A 176 -13.09 15.92 22.33
N THR A 177 -13.12 16.19 23.63
CA THR A 177 -12.00 16.24 24.56
C THR A 177 -11.53 14.84 24.93
N THR A 178 -10.28 14.78 25.38
CA THR A 178 -9.48 13.61 25.75
C THR A 178 -10.00 12.82 26.97
N ALA A 179 -10.00 11.48 26.91
CA ALA A 179 -9.42 10.53 27.90
C ALA A 179 -9.91 9.07 27.68
N ALA A 180 -9.05 8.08 27.97
CA ALA A 180 -9.31 6.62 28.02
C ALA A 180 -9.32 6.13 29.50
N PRO A 181 -9.49 4.83 29.89
CA PRO A 181 -10.01 3.59 29.27
C PRO A 181 -11.17 2.89 30.08
N GLY A 182 -11.71 1.73 29.64
CA GLY A 182 -12.93 0.99 30.14
C GLY A 182 -12.86 0.32 31.55
N PRO A 183 -13.69 -0.70 31.95
CA PRO A 183 -14.57 -1.64 31.19
C PRO A 183 -16.00 -1.94 31.80
N ASP A 184 -16.72 -2.86 31.13
CA ASP A 184 -17.82 -3.78 31.55
C ASP A 184 -19.25 -3.33 31.97
N ASP A 185 -20.18 -4.22 31.56
CA ASP A 185 -21.60 -4.47 31.89
C ASP A 185 -22.79 -3.71 31.23
N LEU A 186 -23.57 -4.50 30.50
CA LEU A 186 -25.00 -4.32 30.13
C LEU A 186 -25.89 -4.63 31.36
N PRO A 187 -27.25 -4.54 31.31
CA PRO A 187 -28.19 -3.77 30.48
C PRO A 187 -29.26 -3.02 31.34
N SER A 188 -30.18 -2.25 30.72
CA SER A 188 -31.66 -2.27 30.98
C SER A 188 -32.36 -0.93 30.66
N GLU A 189 -33.36 -1.00 29.77
CA GLU A 189 -34.54 -0.11 29.73
C GLU A 189 -35.45 -0.33 30.98
N PRO A 190 -36.62 0.33 31.22
CA PRO A 190 -37.41 1.26 30.39
C PRO A 190 -38.12 2.46 31.11
N ALA A 191 -38.86 3.23 30.29
CA ALA A 191 -40.16 3.89 30.56
C ALA A 191 -40.24 5.34 31.12
N THR A 192 -40.78 6.19 30.23
CA THR A 192 -41.65 7.38 30.32
C THR A 192 -42.57 7.50 31.57
N PRO A 193 -43.13 8.70 31.95
CA PRO A 193 -44.01 9.52 31.09
C PRO A 193 -44.00 11.07 31.25
N ASN A 194 -44.58 11.72 30.23
CA ASN A 194 -44.94 13.15 30.11
C ASN A 194 -46.03 13.62 31.10
N PRO A 195 -46.20 14.94 31.26
CA PRO A 195 -47.46 15.62 30.87
C PRO A 195 -47.18 16.97 30.12
N SER A 196 -47.71 17.26 28.91
CA SER A 196 -49.05 17.78 28.55
C SER A 196 -49.39 19.10 29.30
N VAL A 197 -49.75 20.25 28.71
CA VAL A 197 -50.65 20.63 27.58
C VAL A 197 -50.48 22.17 27.30
N PRO A 198 -51.33 22.91 26.52
CA PRO A 198 -51.74 22.95 25.09
C PRO A 198 -51.38 24.35 24.47
N GLY A 199 -51.57 24.74 23.21
CA GLY A 199 -52.16 24.21 21.99
C GLY A 199 -52.31 25.40 21.03
N GLU A 200 -52.11 25.20 19.72
CA GLU A 200 -52.72 26.03 18.66
C GLU A 200 -52.77 25.18 17.39
N GLU A 201 -53.99 24.81 17.00
CA GLU A 201 -54.30 24.07 15.78
C GLU A 201 -54.23 24.99 14.55
N GLY A 202 -53.65 24.49 13.46
CA GLY A 202 -53.68 25.18 12.18
C GLY A 202 -53.04 24.37 11.05
N GLY A 203 -53.77 23.41 10.49
CA GLY A 203 -53.57 22.96 9.10
C GLY A 203 -52.62 21.78 8.88
N GLN A 204 -53.14 20.56 9.07
CA GLN A 204 -52.65 19.38 8.35
C GLN A 204 -52.91 19.58 6.85
N THR A 205 -51.86 19.73 6.05
CA THR A 205 -51.90 19.32 4.64
C THR A 205 -51.47 17.87 4.57
N ALA A 206 -52.48 17.00 4.52
CA ALA A 206 -52.33 15.61 4.14
C ALA A 206 -51.65 15.53 2.77
N SER A 207 -50.62 14.69 2.71
CA SER A 207 -49.95 14.23 1.51
C SER A 207 -50.92 13.52 0.56
N ASP A 208 -51.06 14.04 -0.66
CA ASP A 208 -51.36 13.24 -1.84
C ASP A 208 -50.03 12.94 -2.57
N GLU A 209 -49.17 12.13 -1.94
CA GLU A 209 -48.10 11.45 -2.68
C GLU A 209 -48.62 10.07 -3.08
N ASP A 210 -49.01 9.94 -4.34
CA ASP A 210 -49.34 8.65 -4.97
C ASP A 210 -48.26 7.62 -4.60
N PRO A 211 -48.58 6.54 -3.87
CA PRO A 211 -47.59 5.55 -3.42
C PRO A 211 -46.89 4.83 -4.59
N ASN A 212 -47.37 5.01 -5.82
CA ASN A 212 -46.78 4.46 -7.02
C ASN A 212 -45.85 5.45 -7.77
N LYS A 213 -45.71 6.70 -7.30
CA LYS A 213 -44.83 7.69 -7.93
C LYS A 213 -43.38 7.44 -7.48
N PRO A 214 -42.42 7.32 -8.41
CA PRO A 214 -41.01 7.05 -8.08
C PRO A 214 -40.42 8.19 -7.23
N GLN A 215 -40.16 7.90 -5.96
CA GLN A 215 -39.57 8.84 -5.02
C GLN A 215 -38.12 9.17 -5.43
N TRP A 216 -37.75 10.45 -5.31
CA TRP A 216 -36.39 10.92 -5.56
C TRP A 216 -35.43 10.46 -4.44
N PRO A 217 -34.29 9.82 -4.75
CA PRO A 217 -33.35 9.37 -3.73
C PRO A 217 -32.68 10.53 -2.99
N SER A 218 -32.18 10.26 -1.78
CA SER A 218 -31.46 11.27 -1.01
C SER A 218 -30.12 11.66 -1.67
N MET A 219 -29.62 12.85 -1.34
CA MET A 219 -28.28 13.32 -1.71
C MET A 219 -27.19 12.29 -1.35
N GLN A 220 -27.31 11.63 -0.18
CA GLN A 220 -26.35 10.62 0.27
C GLN A 220 -26.41 9.34 -0.57
N ASP A 221 -27.60 8.93 -0.99
CA ASP A 221 -27.82 7.74 -1.83
C ASP A 221 -27.26 7.96 -3.23
N LEU A 222 -27.53 9.12 -3.84
CA LEU A 222 -27.00 9.50 -5.15
C LEU A 222 -25.47 9.59 -5.13
N ASN A 223 -24.90 10.22 -4.09
CA ASN A 223 -23.46 10.28 -3.88
C ASN A 223 -22.83 8.89 -3.75
N SER A 224 -23.47 8.01 -3.00
CA SER A 224 -23.00 6.64 -2.81
C SER A 224 -23.14 5.82 -4.08
N ARG A 225 -24.23 5.99 -4.83
CA ARG A 225 -24.46 5.34 -6.12
C ARG A 225 -23.42 5.76 -7.15
N LEU A 226 -23.18 7.06 -7.32
CA LEU A 226 -22.16 7.58 -8.24
C LEU A 226 -20.78 6.97 -7.96
N ARG A 227 -20.37 6.93 -6.69
CA ARG A 227 -19.09 6.30 -6.30
C ARG A 227 -19.02 4.81 -6.67
N ARG A 228 -20.13 4.07 -6.52
CA ARG A 228 -20.20 2.65 -6.90
C ARG A 228 -20.13 2.47 -8.41
N VAL A 229 -20.87 3.27 -9.18
CA VAL A 229 -20.85 3.24 -10.65
C VAL A 229 -19.43 3.47 -11.16
N ILE A 230 -18.74 4.49 -10.67
CA ILE A 230 -17.36 4.80 -11.04
C ILE A 230 -16.40 3.66 -10.66
N THR A 231 -16.55 3.10 -9.45
CA THR A 231 -15.74 1.95 -9.02
C THR A 231 -16.00 0.73 -9.91
N SER A 232 -17.24 0.54 -10.37
CA SER A 232 -17.61 -0.55 -11.27
C SER A 232 -16.99 -0.37 -12.66
N TYR A 233 -16.97 0.85 -13.20
CA TYR A 233 -16.22 1.17 -14.43
C TYR A 233 -14.73 0.84 -14.30
N GLN A 234 -14.11 1.27 -13.20
CA GLN A 234 -12.68 1.00 -12.95
C GLN A 234 -12.38 -0.50 -12.83
N ARG A 235 -13.25 -1.27 -12.16
CA ARG A 235 -13.11 -2.74 -12.07
C ARG A 235 -13.29 -3.41 -13.42
N ASN A 236 -14.28 -2.99 -14.22
CA ASN A 236 -14.52 -3.58 -15.54
C ASN A 236 -13.37 -3.28 -16.50
N PHE A 237 -12.88 -2.04 -16.54
CA PHE A 237 -11.72 -1.66 -17.35
C PHE A 237 -10.49 -2.51 -17.02
N LYS A 238 -10.18 -2.68 -15.72
CA LYS A 238 -9.06 -3.53 -15.29
C LYS A 238 -9.26 -5.02 -15.62
N LYS A 239 -10.50 -5.50 -15.55
CA LYS A 239 -10.85 -6.89 -15.92
C LYS A 239 -10.71 -7.10 -17.43
N GLU A 240 -11.08 -6.12 -18.24
CA GLU A 240 -10.88 -6.14 -19.70
C GLU A 240 -9.40 -6.06 -20.07
N GLU A 241 -8.62 -5.21 -19.40
CA GLU A 241 -7.16 -5.14 -19.55
C GLU A 241 -6.50 -6.50 -19.23
N LEU A 242 -6.92 -7.15 -18.13
CA LEU A 242 -6.44 -8.48 -17.74
C LEU A 242 -6.86 -9.57 -18.73
N LYS A 243 -8.10 -9.52 -19.24
CA LYS A 243 -8.60 -10.45 -20.27
C LYS A 243 -7.86 -10.28 -21.59
N LEU A 244 -7.55 -9.05 -21.98
CA LEU A 244 -6.78 -8.75 -23.18
C LEU A 244 -5.34 -9.24 -23.03
N ALA A 245 -4.73 -9.05 -21.85
CA ALA A 245 -3.42 -9.60 -21.52
C ALA A 245 -3.41 -11.14 -21.47
N GLN A 246 -4.49 -11.78 -21.00
CA GLN A 246 -4.63 -13.24 -20.97
C GLN A 246 -4.94 -13.84 -22.35
N LYS A 247 -5.70 -13.13 -23.20
CA LYS A 247 -5.89 -13.48 -24.61
C LYS A 247 -4.60 -13.27 -25.41
N ALA A 248 -3.77 -12.32 -25.00
CA ALA A 248 -2.38 -12.18 -25.43
C ALA A 248 -1.47 -13.21 -24.72
N LYS A 249 -1.87 -14.50 -24.69
CA LYS A 249 -0.89 -15.58 -24.52
C LYS A 249 0.24 -15.35 -25.52
N PRO A 250 1.51 -15.61 -25.15
CA PRO A 250 2.60 -15.49 -26.10
C PRO A 250 2.26 -16.40 -27.28
N MET A 251 2.04 -15.79 -28.45
CA MET A 251 2.08 -16.55 -29.69
C MET A 251 3.43 -17.27 -29.71
N GLU A 252 3.42 -18.51 -30.19
CA GLU A 252 4.59 -19.30 -30.57
C GLU A 252 5.77 -18.40 -30.98
N PRO A 253 7.01 -18.72 -30.57
CA PRO A 253 8.17 -17.89 -30.85
C PRO A 253 8.14 -17.48 -32.31
N HIS A 254 8.28 -16.17 -32.59
CA HIS A 254 8.12 -15.57 -33.92
C HIS A 254 8.74 -16.40 -35.06
N ALA A 255 9.83 -17.14 -34.78
CA ALA A 255 10.43 -18.14 -35.66
C ALA A 255 9.48 -19.26 -36.14
N ALA A 256 8.67 -19.87 -35.27
CA ALA A 256 7.73 -20.94 -35.64
C ALA A 256 6.53 -20.41 -36.45
N ALA A 257 6.09 -19.17 -36.20
CA ALA A 257 5.10 -18.50 -37.04
C ALA A 257 5.66 -18.17 -38.43
N VAL A 258 6.89 -17.70 -38.52
CA VAL A 258 7.60 -17.44 -39.79
C VAL A 258 7.87 -18.75 -40.56
N GLU A 259 8.22 -19.83 -39.88
CA GLU A 259 8.44 -21.16 -40.48
C GLU A 259 7.13 -21.76 -41.03
N ALA A 260 6.02 -21.63 -40.30
CA ALA A 260 4.69 -22.04 -40.77
C ALA A 260 4.21 -21.20 -41.98
N ILE A 261 4.53 -19.89 -42.00
CA ILE A 261 4.25 -18.99 -43.13
C ILE A 261 5.09 -19.38 -44.35
N ASN A 262 6.38 -19.69 -44.18
CA ASN A 262 7.25 -20.15 -45.26
C ASN A 262 6.78 -21.47 -45.88
N GLN A 263 6.23 -22.39 -45.06
CA GLN A 263 5.60 -23.62 -45.56
C GLN A 263 4.29 -23.36 -46.33
N GLN A 264 3.60 -22.24 -46.07
CA GLN A 264 2.39 -21.81 -46.77
C GLN A 264 2.63 -20.85 -47.95
N LEU A 265 3.88 -20.55 -48.32
CA LEU A 265 4.22 -19.72 -49.48
C LEU A 265 3.86 -20.36 -50.84
N GLY A 266 3.24 -21.54 -50.86
CA GLY A 266 2.57 -22.09 -52.04
C GLY A 266 1.19 -21.49 -52.34
N THR A 267 0.63 -20.67 -51.46
CA THR A 267 -0.68 -20.03 -51.68
C THR A 267 -0.55 -18.52 -51.75
N ASN A 268 -1.17 -17.93 -52.78
CA ASN A 268 -1.11 -16.52 -53.13
C ASN A 268 -1.82 -15.68 -52.05
N TRP A 269 -1.05 -15.18 -51.09
CA TRP A 269 -1.54 -14.25 -50.07
C TRP A 269 -1.97 -12.94 -50.75
N ASP A 270 -3.19 -12.50 -50.49
CA ASP A 270 -3.62 -11.15 -50.90
C ASP A 270 -2.81 -10.12 -50.10
N TRP A 271 -2.30 -9.08 -50.79
CA TRP A 271 -1.56 -7.97 -50.21
C TRP A 271 -2.26 -7.34 -49.00
N HIS A 272 -3.59 -7.34 -49.00
CA HIS A 272 -4.37 -6.87 -47.86
C HIS A 272 -4.21 -7.74 -46.60
N GLN A 273 -4.16 -9.08 -46.75
CA GLN A 273 -3.98 -10.01 -45.63
C GLN A 273 -2.56 -9.92 -45.04
N LEU A 274 -1.55 -9.78 -45.90
CA LEU A 274 -0.17 -9.58 -45.45
C LEU A 274 0.00 -8.26 -44.70
N ALA A 275 -0.57 -7.17 -45.21
CA ALA A 275 -0.57 -5.88 -44.55
C ALA A 275 -1.25 -5.92 -43.17
N MET A 276 -2.40 -6.59 -43.06
CA MET A 276 -3.12 -6.78 -41.79
C MET A 276 -2.33 -7.62 -40.78
N TYR A 277 -1.61 -8.66 -41.23
CA TYR A 277 -0.75 -9.47 -40.37
C TYR A 277 0.44 -8.66 -39.84
N LEU A 278 1.16 -7.95 -40.72
CA LEU A 278 2.29 -7.10 -40.34
C LEU A 278 1.86 -5.99 -39.37
N TRP A 279 0.72 -5.34 -39.63
CA TRP A 279 0.15 -4.35 -38.71
C TRP A 279 -0.19 -4.93 -37.34
N LYS A 280 -0.71 -6.17 -37.30
CA LYS A 280 -1.00 -6.88 -36.05
C LYS A 280 0.29 -7.22 -35.29
N VAL A 281 1.32 -7.72 -35.97
CA VAL A 281 2.64 -8.04 -35.40
C VAL A 281 3.29 -6.78 -34.83
N GLU A 282 3.35 -5.70 -35.60
CA GLU A 282 3.93 -4.43 -35.18
C GLU A 282 3.18 -3.85 -33.96
N ARG A 283 1.84 -3.94 -33.97
CA ARG A 283 1.01 -3.52 -32.83
C ARG A 283 1.27 -4.37 -31.58
N THR A 284 1.40 -5.69 -31.73
CA THR A 284 1.70 -6.59 -30.61
C THR A 284 3.09 -6.33 -30.05
N GLU A 285 4.11 -6.16 -30.89
CA GLU A 285 5.47 -5.84 -30.44
C GLU A 285 5.53 -4.48 -29.74
N LYS A 286 4.83 -3.48 -30.27
CA LYS A 286 4.71 -2.16 -29.63
C LYS A 286 4.04 -2.26 -28.26
N TYR A 287 2.97 -3.04 -28.13
CA TYR A 287 2.28 -3.26 -26.87
C TYR A 287 3.16 -4.02 -25.86
N GLU A 288 3.83 -5.10 -26.28
CA GLU A 288 4.76 -5.84 -25.43
C GLU A 288 5.95 -4.97 -24.99
N ARG A 289 6.47 -4.11 -25.87
CA ARG A 289 7.52 -3.15 -25.51
C ARG A 289 7.05 -2.19 -24.43
N ILE A 290 5.83 -1.66 -24.54
CA ILE A 290 5.23 -0.79 -23.52
C ILE A 290 5.04 -1.53 -22.19
N VAL A 291 4.59 -2.79 -22.22
CA VAL A 291 4.41 -3.60 -21.00
C VAL A 291 5.76 -3.89 -20.33
N ARG A 292 6.77 -4.36 -21.08
CA ARG A 292 8.12 -4.61 -20.55
C ARG A 292 8.75 -3.35 -19.98
N GLU A 293 8.59 -2.22 -20.66
CA GLU A 293 9.04 -0.90 -20.20
C GLU A 293 8.39 -0.54 -18.86
N ARG A 294 7.06 -0.69 -18.77
CA ARG A 294 6.30 -0.43 -17.53
C ARG A 294 6.72 -1.36 -16.39
N GLU A 295 6.97 -2.63 -16.67
CA GLU A 295 7.45 -3.59 -15.69
C GLU A 295 8.88 -3.26 -15.21
N ARG A 296 9.77 -2.87 -16.13
CA ARG A 296 11.13 -2.43 -15.80
C ARG A 296 11.11 -1.19 -14.90
N GLN A 297 10.33 -0.18 -15.26
CA GLN A 297 10.14 1.02 -14.45
C GLN A 297 9.57 0.68 -13.06
N ARG A 298 8.59 -0.22 -13.00
CA ARG A 298 8.03 -0.69 -11.72
C ARG A 298 9.08 -1.40 -10.87
N MET A 299 9.91 -2.24 -11.47
CA MET A 299 10.99 -2.95 -10.77
C MET A 299 12.06 -1.98 -10.27
N GLU A 300 12.46 -0.99 -11.06
CA GLU A 300 13.43 0.03 -10.66
C GLU A 300 12.93 0.87 -9.48
N VAL A 301 11.68 1.34 -9.55
CA VAL A 301 11.03 2.04 -8.43
C VAL A 301 10.97 1.13 -7.19
N ASN A 302 10.71 -0.16 -7.38
CA ASN A 302 10.67 -1.13 -6.30
C ASN A 302 12.07 -1.42 -5.72
N GLN A 303 13.16 -1.28 -6.47
CA GLN A 303 14.52 -1.37 -5.92
C GLN A 303 14.80 -0.19 -4.99
N LYS A 304 14.61 1.04 -5.49
CA LYS A 304 14.93 2.28 -4.77
C LYS A 304 14.07 2.46 -3.51
N LYS A 305 12.79 2.04 -3.57
CA LYS A 305 11.85 2.28 -2.48
C LYS A 305 11.86 1.17 -1.44
N TRP A 306 12.05 1.53 -0.18
CA TRP A 306 11.84 0.64 0.96
C TRP A 306 10.49 0.89 1.60
N SER A 307 9.67 -0.14 1.70
CA SER A 307 8.41 -0.09 2.44
C SER A 307 8.67 -0.35 3.92
N ARG A 308 7.83 0.20 4.80
CA ARG A 308 7.92 -0.03 6.25
C ARG A 308 7.96 -1.50 6.66
N ARG A 309 7.34 -2.38 5.87
CA ARG A 309 7.40 -3.82 6.10
C ARG A 309 8.79 -4.36 5.80
N GLU A 310 9.36 -4.00 4.66
CA GLU A 310 10.73 -4.37 4.27
C GLU A 310 11.76 -3.83 5.28
N GLU A 311 11.62 -2.59 5.73
CA GLU A 311 12.49 -2.01 6.78
C GLU A 311 12.38 -2.80 8.09
N GLN A 312 11.17 -3.16 8.51
CA GLN A 312 10.95 -3.93 9.73
C GLN A 312 11.49 -5.36 9.61
N ASP A 313 11.28 -6.01 8.46
CA ASP A 313 11.75 -7.38 8.22
C ASP A 313 13.29 -7.39 8.06
N PHE A 314 13.89 -6.38 7.44
CA PHE A 314 15.33 -6.15 7.43
C PHE A 314 15.87 -6.00 8.85
N TYR A 315 15.29 -5.08 9.65
CA TYR A 315 15.70 -4.82 11.03
C TYR A 315 15.66 -6.10 11.89
N LYS A 316 14.56 -6.86 11.84
CA LYS A 316 14.42 -8.12 12.59
C LYS A 316 15.48 -9.13 12.19
N THR A 317 15.73 -9.24 10.89
CA THR A 317 16.69 -10.20 10.34
C THR A 317 18.12 -9.81 10.71
N VAL A 318 18.53 -8.56 10.49
CA VAL A 318 19.89 -8.10 10.79
C VAL A 318 20.21 -8.12 12.29
N SER A 319 19.25 -7.79 13.16
CA SER A 319 19.45 -7.85 14.61
C SER A 319 19.50 -9.27 15.16
N THR A 320 19.00 -10.26 14.43
CA THR A 320 19.00 -11.67 14.84
C THR A 320 20.15 -12.44 14.23
N TYR A 321 20.39 -12.26 12.94
CA TYR A 321 21.28 -13.08 12.13
C TYR A 321 22.50 -12.31 11.60
N GLY A 322 22.55 -10.98 11.73
CA GLY A 322 23.59 -10.16 11.09
C GLY A 322 23.53 -10.25 9.56
N VAL A 323 24.64 -9.92 8.90
CA VAL A 323 24.86 -10.14 7.46
C VAL A 323 26.18 -10.88 7.31
N ASP A 324 26.21 -11.91 6.48
CA ASP A 324 27.43 -12.67 6.21
C ASP A 324 28.32 -11.88 5.24
N PHE A 325 29.62 -11.84 5.50
CA PHE A 325 30.59 -11.15 4.66
C PHE A 325 31.63 -12.13 4.12
N ASP A 326 31.75 -12.21 2.80
CA ASP A 326 32.75 -13.02 2.12
C ASP A 326 34.04 -12.20 1.98
N ARG A 327 35.00 -12.45 2.87
CA ARG A 327 36.29 -11.75 2.89
C ARG A 327 37.16 -12.03 1.66
N GLN A 328 36.98 -13.16 0.99
CA GLN A 328 37.73 -13.48 -0.23
C GLN A 328 37.21 -12.66 -1.42
N LYS A 329 35.90 -12.48 -1.51
CA LYS A 329 35.26 -11.70 -2.57
C LYS A 329 35.04 -10.23 -2.20
N ASN A 330 35.38 -9.84 -0.97
CA ASN A 330 35.18 -8.52 -0.40
C ASN A 330 33.74 -8.01 -0.58
N ARG A 331 32.74 -8.86 -0.31
CA ARG A 331 31.32 -8.53 -0.53
C ARG A 331 30.40 -9.21 0.48
N PHE A 332 29.23 -8.61 0.71
CA PHE A 332 28.18 -9.21 1.53
C PHE A 332 27.48 -10.37 0.79
N GLU A 333 27.08 -11.39 1.54
CA GLU A 333 26.30 -12.54 1.09
C GLU A 333 24.82 -12.30 1.44
N TRP A 334 23.98 -12.17 0.41
CA TRP A 334 22.58 -11.79 0.58
C TRP A 334 21.59 -12.93 0.38
N THR A 335 22.01 -14.11 -0.10
CA THR A 335 21.08 -15.18 -0.49
C THR A 335 20.32 -15.69 0.73
N LYS A 336 21.04 -16.01 1.80
CA LYS A 336 20.44 -16.48 3.05
C LYS A 336 19.62 -15.36 3.70
N PHE A 337 20.18 -14.15 3.76
CA PHE A 337 19.50 -12.98 4.34
C PHE A 337 18.16 -12.68 3.64
N ARG A 338 18.12 -12.69 2.30
CA ARG A 338 16.91 -12.43 1.50
C ARG A 338 15.81 -13.43 1.80
N THR A 339 16.16 -14.70 1.92
CA THR A 339 15.20 -15.77 2.25
C THR A 339 14.60 -15.59 3.64
N MET A 340 15.42 -15.22 4.64
CA MET A 340 14.94 -15.01 6.01
C MET A 340 14.11 -13.73 6.17
N SER A 341 14.49 -12.67 5.46
CA SER A 341 13.85 -11.34 5.53
C SER A 341 12.68 -11.15 4.55
N ARG A 342 12.43 -12.10 3.64
CA ARG A 342 11.43 -11.99 2.55
C ARG A 342 11.68 -10.80 1.63
N LEU A 343 12.96 -10.58 1.31
CA LEU A 343 13.46 -9.50 0.45
C LEU A 343 14.00 -10.05 -0.88
N GLU A 344 13.43 -11.14 -1.40
CA GLU A 344 13.91 -11.84 -2.60
C GLU A 344 13.94 -10.96 -3.85
N LYS A 345 13.11 -9.92 -3.86
CA LYS A 345 13.01 -8.96 -4.95
C LYS A 345 14.08 -7.88 -4.93
N LYS A 346 14.83 -7.70 -3.84
CA LYS A 346 15.90 -6.69 -3.75
C LYS A 346 17.20 -7.22 -4.33
N PHE A 347 17.94 -6.37 -5.04
CA PHE A 347 19.26 -6.70 -5.56
C PHE A 347 20.35 -6.53 -4.49
N ASP A 348 21.46 -7.26 -4.65
CA ASP A 348 22.58 -7.28 -3.71
C ASP A 348 23.15 -5.87 -3.47
N ASP A 349 23.25 -5.03 -4.51
CA ASP A 349 23.72 -3.65 -4.39
C ASP A 349 22.77 -2.80 -3.55
N THR A 350 21.46 -2.89 -3.81
CA THR A 350 20.42 -2.19 -3.05
C THR A 350 20.39 -2.63 -1.58
N MET A 351 20.60 -3.93 -1.32
CA MET A 351 20.70 -4.46 0.05
C MET A 351 21.94 -3.94 0.75
N THR A 352 23.07 -3.87 0.05
CA THR A 352 24.35 -3.37 0.57
C THR A 352 24.25 -1.88 0.91
N GLU A 353 23.71 -1.07 0.01
CA GLU A 353 23.49 0.35 0.22
C GLU A 353 22.59 0.60 1.44
N TYR A 354 21.48 -0.15 1.54
CA TYR A 354 20.58 -0.05 2.69
C TYR A 354 21.24 -0.49 4.00
N TYR A 355 22.05 -1.56 3.98
CA TYR A 355 22.79 -2.02 5.15
C TYR A 355 23.80 -0.98 5.64
N LYS A 356 24.58 -0.40 4.73
CA LYS A 356 25.52 0.68 5.05
C LYS A 356 24.80 1.88 5.67
N ALA A 357 23.70 2.33 5.05
CA ALA A 357 22.87 3.41 5.59
C ALA A 357 22.25 3.05 6.96
N PHE A 358 21.83 1.80 7.16
CA PHE A 358 21.27 1.31 8.42
C PHE A 358 22.31 1.31 9.55
N VAL A 359 23.55 0.85 9.28
CA VAL A 359 24.65 0.87 10.24
C VAL A 359 25.06 2.31 10.57
N ALA A 360 25.18 3.17 9.56
CA ALA A 360 25.45 4.59 9.74
C ALA A 360 24.36 5.29 10.58
N MET A 361 23.08 4.99 10.31
CA MET A 361 21.97 5.47 11.14
C MET A 361 22.11 5.02 12.59
N CYS A 362 22.38 3.73 12.85
CA CYS A 362 22.55 3.24 14.22
C CYS A 362 23.71 3.95 14.92
N LYS A 363 24.86 4.10 14.25
CA LYS A 363 26.04 4.80 14.80
C LYS A 363 25.73 6.26 15.13
N ARG A 364 25.03 6.96 14.24
CA ARG A 364 24.63 8.37 14.42
C ARG A 364 23.73 8.56 15.63
N VAL A 365 22.72 7.71 15.80
CA VAL A 365 21.83 7.76 16.97
C VAL A 365 22.60 7.46 18.26
N CYS A 366 23.59 6.56 18.22
CA CYS A 366 24.44 6.24 19.35
C CYS A 366 25.61 7.23 19.56
N CYS A 367 25.64 8.37 18.85
CA CYS A 367 26.71 9.38 18.92
C CYS A 367 28.12 8.81 18.68
N MET A 368 28.23 7.76 17.84
CA MET A 368 29.51 7.18 17.44
C MET A 368 30.10 7.93 16.25
N LYS A 369 31.43 7.99 16.15
CA LYS A 369 32.10 8.55 14.97
C LYS A 369 31.81 7.70 13.73
N LEU A 370 31.42 8.36 12.65
CA LEU A 370 31.20 7.77 11.33
C LEU A 370 32.50 7.81 10.53
N THR A 371 32.67 6.88 9.60
CA THR A 371 33.72 6.99 8.57
C THR A 371 33.25 7.87 7.41
N GLU A 372 34.16 8.35 6.57
CA GLU A 372 33.81 9.16 5.38
C GLU A 372 32.77 8.45 4.49
N GLU A 373 32.92 7.13 4.27
CA GLU A 373 31.94 6.33 3.52
C GLU A 373 30.55 6.30 4.18
N GLU A 374 30.49 6.31 5.51
CA GLU A 374 29.23 6.27 6.26
C GLU A 374 28.53 7.64 6.30
N GLU A 375 29.31 8.72 6.24
CA GLU A 375 28.79 10.09 6.14
C GLU A 375 28.14 10.38 4.79
N CYS A 376 28.67 9.80 3.70
CA CYS A 376 28.13 9.95 2.34
C CYS A 376 26.86 9.12 2.06
N THR A 377 26.27 8.44 3.06
CA THR A 377 25.06 7.65 2.85
C THR A 377 23.83 8.54 2.63
N GLU A 378 23.34 8.61 1.39
CA GLU A 378 22.17 9.44 1.01
C GLU A 378 20.83 8.77 1.36
N LEU A 379 20.81 7.45 1.54
CA LEU A 379 19.59 6.68 1.80
C LEU A 379 19.04 6.97 3.21
N TYR A 380 17.80 7.47 3.27
CA TYR A 380 17.11 7.72 4.54
C TYR A 380 16.60 6.42 5.17
N VAL A 381 17.04 6.15 6.40
CA VAL A 381 16.54 5.05 7.25
C VAL A 381 15.88 5.67 8.48
N GLU A 382 14.64 5.26 8.79
CA GLU A 382 13.93 5.73 9.98
C GLU A 382 14.75 5.44 11.25
N PRO A 383 15.05 6.45 12.08
CA PRO A 383 15.88 6.27 13.27
C PRO A 383 15.26 5.29 14.27
N LEU A 384 16.10 4.41 14.82
CA LEU A 384 15.74 3.58 15.96
C LEU A 384 15.93 4.35 17.28
N PRO A 385 15.26 3.95 18.37
CA PRO A 385 15.63 4.39 19.72
C PRO A 385 17.09 4.01 20.03
N GLU A 386 17.81 4.85 20.77
CA GLU A 386 19.25 4.70 21.04
C GLU A 386 19.62 3.32 21.62
N ASP A 387 18.92 2.86 22.66
CA ASP A 387 19.17 1.55 23.27
C ASP A 387 18.95 0.38 22.31
N LYS A 388 18.07 0.58 21.31
CA LYS A 388 17.77 -0.42 20.30
C LYS A 388 18.85 -0.42 19.21
N ALA A 389 19.31 0.77 18.81
CA ALA A 389 20.43 0.93 17.88
C ALA A 389 21.72 0.34 18.47
N ARG A 390 22.06 0.68 19.71
CA ARG A 390 23.27 0.20 20.42
C ARG A 390 23.31 -1.32 20.49
N ARG A 391 22.25 -1.94 21.02
CA ARG A 391 22.14 -3.41 21.08
C ARG A 391 22.21 -4.07 19.70
N THR A 392 21.68 -3.42 18.67
CA THR A 392 21.73 -3.96 17.31
C THR A 392 23.16 -3.93 16.77
N LEU A 393 23.90 -2.83 16.98
CA LEU A 393 25.31 -2.74 16.59
C LEU A 393 26.18 -3.75 17.31
N GLU A 394 25.99 -3.93 18.62
CA GLU A 394 26.71 -4.93 19.42
C GLU A 394 26.49 -6.34 18.87
N ARG A 395 25.25 -6.70 18.51
CA ARG A 395 24.91 -8.01 17.94
C ARG A 395 25.48 -8.21 16.55
N ILE A 396 25.43 -7.18 15.70
CA ILE A 396 26.04 -7.22 14.36
C ILE A 396 27.55 -7.44 14.48
N ASN A 397 28.23 -6.68 15.35
CA ASN A 397 29.67 -6.80 15.57
C ASN A 397 30.03 -8.18 16.13
N LEU A 398 29.30 -8.66 17.15
CA LEU A 398 29.51 -9.99 17.71
C LEU A 398 29.41 -11.09 16.65
N LEU A 399 28.36 -11.06 15.82
CA LEU A 399 28.16 -12.05 14.76
C LEU A 399 29.24 -11.99 13.67
N SER A 400 29.61 -10.78 13.24
CA SER A 400 30.70 -10.56 12.29
C SER A 400 32.02 -11.10 12.85
N LYS A 401 32.37 -10.75 14.10
CA LYS A 401 33.58 -11.23 14.78
C LYS A 401 33.63 -12.75 14.90
N ILE A 402 32.51 -13.40 15.26
CA ILE A 402 32.44 -14.86 15.34
C ILE A 402 32.72 -15.49 13.96
N ARG A 403 32.09 -14.98 12.90
CA ARG A 403 32.16 -15.57 11.55
C ARG A 403 33.47 -15.27 10.82
N GLU A 404 34.02 -14.08 11.03
CA GLU A 404 35.13 -13.56 10.21
C GLU A 404 36.49 -13.65 10.91
N GLU A 405 36.52 -13.65 12.24
CA GLU A 405 37.76 -13.66 13.03
C GLU A 405 37.92 -14.91 13.89
N ILE A 406 36.88 -15.31 14.63
CA ILE A 406 37.00 -16.36 15.66
C ILE A 406 36.97 -17.75 15.02
N LEU A 407 35.89 -18.09 14.30
CA LEU A 407 35.73 -19.43 13.71
C LEU A 407 36.81 -19.77 12.66
N PRO A 408 37.26 -18.83 11.80
CA PRO A 408 38.33 -19.11 10.85
C PRO A 408 39.74 -19.11 11.45
N HIS A 409 39.90 -18.80 12.75
CA HIS A 409 41.21 -18.63 13.35
C HIS A 409 42.00 -19.95 13.35
N PRO A 410 43.25 -19.99 12.84
CA PRO A 410 44.01 -21.24 12.66
C PRO A 410 44.33 -21.96 13.98
N GLN A 411 44.42 -21.21 15.08
CA GLN A 411 44.67 -21.77 16.43
C GLN A 411 43.40 -21.86 17.29
N LEU A 412 42.20 -21.79 16.70
CA LEU A 412 40.94 -21.81 17.48
C LEU A 412 40.86 -23.03 18.39
N ASP A 413 41.13 -24.23 17.85
CA ASP A 413 41.06 -25.48 18.60
C ASP A 413 42.03 -25.52 19.78
N GLU A 414 43.25 -25.00 19.61
CA GLU A 414 44.23 -24.95 20.70
C GLU A 414 43.79 -23.99 21.81
N ARG A 415 43.22 -22.83 21.44
CA ARG A 415 42.73 -21.85 22.41
C ARG A 415 41.51 -22.35 23.17
N LEU A 416 40.60 -23.08 22.51
CA LEU A 416 39.42 -23.66 23.14
C LEU A 416 39.79 -24.71 24.21
N ARG A 417 40.93 -25.40 24.09
CA ARG A 417 41.41 -26.33 25.13
C ARG A 417 41.79 -25.62 26.43
N LEU A 418 42.02 -24.32 26.40
CA LEU A 418 42.36 -23.51 27.59
C LEU A 418 41.11 -22.96 28.30
N CYS A 419 39.90 -23.19 27.77
CA CYS A 419 38.66 -22.76 28.39
C CYS A 419 38.48 -23.42 29.76
N GLN A 420 38.16 -22.61 30.76
CA GLN A 420 37.87 -23.05 32.12
C GLN A 420 36.35 -23.21 32.33
N VAL A 421 35.96 -24.04 33.29
CA VAL A 421 34.56 -24.15 33.70
C VAL A 421 34.11 -22.80 34.29
N SER A 422 32.95 -22.31 33.83
CA SER A 422 32.30 -21.13 34.40
C SER A 422 31.16 -21.55 35.32
N ALA A 423 30.88 -20.75 36.36
CA ALA A 423 29.68 -20.93 37.18
C ALA A 423 28.39 -20.58 36.42
N ASP A 424 28.48 -19.87 35.29
CA ASP A 424 27.34 -19.45 34.48
C ASP A 424 26.85 -20.53 33.50
N VAL A 425 27.52 -21.68 33.43
CA VAL A 425 27.15 -22.79 32.54
C VAL A 425 26.69 -24.02 33.33
N PRO A 426 25.80 -24.86 32.77
CA PRO A 426 25.34 -26.08 33.45
C PRO A 426 26.46 -27.08 33.74
N ASP A 427 26.28 -27.94 34.75
CA ASP A 427 27.28 -28.94 35.16
C ASP A 427 27.67 -29.95 34.07
N TRP A 428 26.80 -30.19 33.09
CA TRP A 428 27.09 -31.05 31.95
C TRP A 428 27.95 -30.36 30.88
N TRP A 429 28.24 -29.06 31.02
CA TRP A 429 29.02 -28.29 30.06
C TRP A 429 30.47 -28.76 30.04
N VAL A 430 30.96 -29.14 28.86
CA VAL A 430 32.34 -29.55 28.64
C VAL A 430 33.08 -28.36 28.02
N PRO A 431 33.97 -27.69 28.76
CA PRO A 431 34.73 -26.54 28.24
C PRO A 431 35.49 -26.89 26.97
N GLY A 432 35.60 -25.92 26.08
CA GLY A 432 36.19 -26.04 24.75
C GLY A 432 35.26 -26.73 23.75
N LYS A 433 34.71 -27.90 24.10
CA LYS A 433 33.80 -28.65 23.21
C LYS A 433 32.48 -27.92 23.01
N HIS A 434 31.74 -27.65 24.08
CA HIS A 434 30.41 -27.02 23.97
C HIS A 434 30.52 -25.53 23.67
N ASP A 435 31.64 -24.89 24.02
CA ASP A 435 31.94 -23.51 23.61
C ASP A 435 32.09 -23.41 22.09
N LYS A 436 32.80 -24.37 21.46
CA LYS A 436 32.89 -24.46 19.99
C LYS A 436 31.52 -24.64 19.35
N ASP A 437 30.73 -25.58 19.85
CA ASP A 437 29.39 -25.85 19.32
C ASP A 437 28.46 -24.64 19.48
N LEU A 438 28.57 -23.89 20.58
CA LEU A 438 27.83 -22.65 20.77
C LEU A 438 28.24 -21.59 19.75
N LEU A 439 29.54 -21.40 19.51
CA LEU A 439 30.05 -20.47 18.49
C LEU A 439 29.56 -20.85 17.10
N VAL A 440 29.65 -22.13 16.73
CA VAL A 440 29.15 -22.64 15.43
C VAL A 440 27.63 -22.46 15.33
N GLY A 441 26.89 -22.79 16.39
CA GLY A 441 25.44 -22.63 16.45
C GLY A 441 25.00 -21.17 16.29
N VAL A 442 25.65 -20.25 16.99
CA VAL A 442 25.39 -18.81 16.87
C VAL A 442 25.76 -18.28 15.48
N ALA A 443 26.87 -18.74 14.90
CA ALA A 443 27.25 -18.35 13.55
C ALA A 443 26.21 -18.80 12.51
N LYS A 444 25.69 -20.03 12.64
CA LYS A 444 24.73 -20.63 11.71
C LYS A 444 23.31 -20.10 11.89
N HIS A 445 22.83 -19.98 13.13
CA HIS A 445 21.43 -19.72 13.47
C HIS A 445 21.17 -18.33 14.05
N GLY A 446 22.22 -17.54 14.27
CA GLY A 446 22.09 -16.23 14.89
C GLY A 446 21.78 -16.32 16.39
N LEU A 447 21.30 -15.20 16.93
CA LEU A 447 21.15 -14.97 18.36
C LEU A 447 19.67 -14.97 18.83
N GLY A 448 18.75 -15.51 18.02
CA GLY A 448 17.32 -15.54 18.32
C GLY A 448 16.77 -16.96 18.26
N LYS A 449 15.85 -17.28 19.18
CA LYS A 449 15.26 -18.64 19.32
C LYS A 449 16.33 -19.74 19.37
N THR A 450 17.38 -19.51 20.17
CA THR A 450 18.52 -20.42 20.30
C THR A 450 18.09 -21.78 20.86
N ASP A 451 17.09 -21.77 21.72
CA ASP A 451 16.38 -22.95 22.25
C ASP A 451 15.75 -23.82 21.15
N PHE A 452 15.30 -23.22 20.06
CA PHE A 452 14.73 -23.96 18.94
C PHE A 452 15.78 -24.35 17.91
N PHE A 453 16.62 -23.40 17.47
CA PHE A 453 17.52 -23.64 16.34
C PHE A 453 18.83 -24.33 16.74
N ILE A 454 19.51 -23.85 17.79
CA ILE A 454 20.81 -24.39 18.20
C ILE A 454 20.63 -25.74 18.88
N LEU A 455 19.66 -25.87 19.79
CA LEU A 455 19.47 -27.11 20.54
C LEU A 455 18.98 -28.29 19.67
N ASN A 456 18.33 -28.03 18.53
CA ASN A 456 17.83 -29.07 17.64
C ASN A 456 18.71 -29.32 16.41
N ASP A 457 19.81 -28.58 16.23
CA ASP A 457 20.72 -28.79 15.11
C ASP A 457 21.37 -30.18 15.21
N PRO A 458 21.21 -31.06 14.20
CA PRO A 458 21.81 -32.39 14.21
C PRO A 458 23.34 -32.38 14.15
N GLU A 459 23.96 -31.28 13.74
CA GLU A 459 25.42 -31.13 13.66
C GLU A 459 26.06 -30.68 14.98
N LEU A 460 25.24 -30.31 15.98
CA LEU A 460 25.72 -29.83 17.29
C LEU A 460 25.45 -30.86 18.39
N SER A 461 26.34 -30.95 19.38
CA SER A 461 26.23 -31.94 20.46
C SER A 461 25.09 -31.67 21.45
N PHE A 462 24.52 -30.46 21.46
CA PHE A 462 23.42 -30.07 22.37
C PHE A 462 22.18 -30.96 22.26
N ARG A 463 21.85 -31.41 21.04
CA ARG A 463 20.68 -32.25 20.77
C ARG A 463 20.75 -33.60 21.49
N GLU A 464 21.94 -34.18 21.58
CA GLU A 464 22.15 -35.46 22.28
C GLU A 464 22.13 -35.30 23.80
N ILE A 465 22.66 -34.19 24.29
CA ILE A 465 22.74 -33.88 25.72
C ILE A 465 21.34 -33.67 26.29
N ILE A 466 20.48 -32.92 25.59
CA ILE A 466 19.08 -32.74 26.02
C ILE A 466 18.35 -34.08 26.02
N ARG A 467 18.55 -34.91 25.00
CA ARG A 467 17.94 -36.24 24.96
C ARG A 467 18.37 -37.09 26.16
N LYS A 468 19.67 -37.09 26.50
CA LYS A 468 20.21 -37.82 27.66
C LYS A 468 19.69 -37.27 28.99
N ASN A 469 19.66 -35.95 29.17
CA ASN A 469 19.16 -35.32 30.38
C ASN A 469 17.64 -35.51 30.57
N MET A 470 16.84 -35.45 29.49
CA MET A 470 15.41 -35.77 29.56
C MET A 470 15.14 -37.24 29.94
N ILE A 471 16.01 -38.17 29.51
CA ILE A 471 15.94 -39.58 29.90
C ILE A 471 16.38 -39.75 31.37
N SER A 472 17.41 -39.04 31.82
CA SER A 472 17.89 -39.06 33.21
C SER A 472 16.83 -38.55 34.19
N VAL A 473 16.14 -37.46 33.87
CA VAL A 473 15.03 -36.92 34.71
C VAL A 473 13.86 -37.90 34.81
N LYS A 474 13.55 -38.65 33.73
CA LYS A 474 12.53 -39.73 33.78
C LYS A 474 12.97 -40.92 34.63
N SER A 475 14.26 -41.22 34.64
CA SER A 475 14.86 -42.30 35.45
C SER A 475 14.89 -41.94 36.94
N GLU A 476 15.25 -40.70 37.28
CA GLU A 476 15.27 -40.21 38.67
C GLU A 476 13.85 -40.02 39.24
N GLY A 477 12.90 -39.56 38.41
CA GLY A 477 11.48 -39.49 38.80
C GLY A 477 10.83 -40.86 39.04
N SER A 478 11.36 -41.93 38.44
CA SER A 478 10.92 -43.32 38.70
C SER A 478 11.68 -43.99 39.85
N SER A 479 12.84 -43.45 40.25
CA SER A 479 13.66 -44.01 41.34
C SER A 479 13.34 -43.37 42.70
N ASN A 480 12.80 -42.15 42.71
CA ASN A 480 12.38 -41.45 43.94
C ASN A 480 10.99 -41.86 44.46
N THR A 481 10.29 -42.81 43.82
CA THR A 481 9.00 -43.34 44.30
C THR A 481 9.12 -44.68 45.05
N LEU A 482 10.33 -45.16 45.35
CA LEU A 482 10.55 -46.45 46.04
C LEU A 482 11.34 -46.33 47.36
N LYS A 483 11.44 -45.14 47.96
CA LYS A 483 11.96 -44.96 49.32
C LYS A 483 11.14 -43.95 50.11
N LEU A 484 9.85 -44.24 50.32
CA LEU A 484 9.07 -43.71 51.43
C LEU A 484 7.81 -44.57 51.60
N GLU A 485 8.03 -45.77 52.16
CA GLU A 485 7.23 -46.47 53.19
C GLU A 485 7.78 -47.89 53.39
#